data_AF-A0A8J5JB34-F1
#
_entry.id   AF-A0A8J5JB34-F1
#
_cell.length_a   1.000
_cell.length_b   1.000
_cell.length_c   1.000
_cell.angle_alpha   90.00
_cell.angle_beta   90.00
_cell.angle_gamma   90.00
#
_symmetry.space_group_name_H-M   'P 1'
#
loop_
_entity.id
_entity.type
_entity.pdbx_description
1 polymer ?
#
loop_
_entity_poly.entity_id
_entity_poly.type
_entity_poly.pdbx_seq_one_letter_code
_entity_poly.pdbx_strand_id
1 'polypeptide(L)'
;MKFSLFIAALVGIAIQATDASTHLRVHILTELASAGQQCEWENKAVKCDSATFCQKSDKHTGYCMKKKPGLGDQCGGKGVDGPWAVPCNGDNLKCVLESGTMSKCQKSSE
;
A
#
# COMPACT_ATOMS: atom_id res chain seq x y z
N MET A 1 -66.77 -43.09 15.10
CA MET A 1 -65.41 -42.69 14.65
C MET A 1 -65.40 -41.16 14.68
N LYS A 2 -64.77 -40.48 15.66
CA LYS A 2 -63.42 -39.85 15.58
C LYS A 2 -63.21 -39.23 14.18
N PHE A 3 -62.98 -37.93 14.02
CA PHE A 3 -61.81 -37.20 14.50
C PHE A 3 -62.06 -35.68 14.60
N SER A 4 -61.56 -35.09 15.69
CA SER A 4 -61.38 -33.64 15.88
C SER A 4 -60.38 -33.09 14.85
N LEU A 5 -60.72 -31.97 14.22
CA LEU A 5 -59.81 -31.22 13.34
C LEU A 5 -59.23 -30.02 14.10
N PHE A 6 -58.02 -30.21 14.61
CA PHE A 6 -57.13 -29.15 15.06
C PHE A 6 -56.48 -28.52 13.82
N ILE A 7 -56.74 -27.24 13.54
CA ILE A 7 -55.97 -26.50 12.53
C ILE A 7 -54.84 -25.77 13.26
N ALA A 8 -53.63 -26.26 13.03
CA ALA A 8 -52.39 -25.75 13.59
C ALA A 8 -52.11 -24.33 13.07
N ALA A 9 -51.86 -23.39 13.99
CA ALA A 9 -51.33 -22.08 13.65
C ALA A 9 -49.88 -22.23 13.16
N LEU A 10 -49.65 -22.01 11.86
CA LEU A 10 -48.32 -21.85 11.30
C LEU A 10 -47.80 -20.46 11.73
N VAL A 11 -47.02 -20.44 12.81
CA VAL A 11 -46.17 -19.30 13.13
C VAL A 11 -45.09 -19.22 12.06
N GLY A 12 -45.24 -18.28 11.13
CA GLY A 12 -44.21 -17.95 10.15
C GLY A 12 -42.97 -17.45 10.87
N ILE A 13 -41.92 -18.28 10.92
CA ILE A 13 -40.61 -17.86 11.38
C ILE A 13 -40.03 -17.01 10.26
N ALA A 14 -40.08 -15.69 10.42
CA ALA A 14 -39.33 -14.77 9.57
C ALA A 14 -37.84 -15.00 9.82
N ILE A 15 -37.17 -15.69 8.88
CA ILE A 15 -35.72 -15.81 8.89
C ILE A 15 -35.19 -14.43 8.49
N GLN A 16 -34.75 -13.64 9.48
CA GLN A 16 -34.02 -12.43 9.20
C GLN A 16 -32.65 -12.85 8.65
N ALA A 17 -32.44 -12.64 7.36
CA ALA A 17 -31.12 -12.76 6.76
C ALA A 17 -30.27 -11.61 7.31
N THR A 18 -29.52 -11.89 8.38
CA THR A 18 -28.49 -10.97 8.87
C THR A 18 -27.43 -10.88 7.78
N ASP A 19 -27.24 -9.70 7.21
CA ASP A 19 -26.15 -9.36 6.29
C ASP A 19 -24.81 -9.54 7.02
N ALA A 20 -24.32 -10.78 7.05
CA ALA A 20 -23.00 -11.08 7.56
C ALA A 20 -21.99 -10.66 6.51
N SER A 21 -21.46 -9.43 6.63
CA SER A 21 -20.31 -8.98 5.84
C SER A 21 -19.11 -9.87 6.19
N THR A 22 -18.82 -10.87 5.36
CA THR A 22 -17.65 -11.71 5.51
C THR A 22 -16.40 -10.89 5.17
N HIS A 23 -15.66 -10.46 6.20
CA HIS A 23 -14.34 -9.85 6.03
C HIS A 23 -13.31 -10.92 5.66
N LEU A 24 -12.82 -10.89 4.43
CA LEU A 24 -11.75 -11.80 3.98
C LEU A 24 -10.40 -11.29 4.53
N ARG A 25 -9.82 -11.99 5.51
CA ARG A 25 -8.47 -11.69 6.02
C ARG A 25 -7.43 -12.50 5.25
N VAL A 26 -6.83 -11.90 4.23
CA VAL A 26 -5.81 -12.56 3.41
C VAL A 26 -4.42 -12.33 4.03
N HIS A 27 -3.74 -13.42 4.39
CA HIS A 27 -2.34 -13.40 4.80
C HIS A 27 -1.46 -13.74 3.60
N ILE A 28 -1.12 -12.73 2.79
CA ILE A 28 -0.19 -12.92 1.67
C ILE A 28 1.23 -12.90 2.27
N LEU A 29 1.89 -14.06 2.32
CA LEU A 29 3.32 -14.19 2.60
C LEU A 29 4.09 -13.69 1.38
N THR A 30 4.02 -12.38 1.10
CA THR A 30 4.81 -11.77 0.02
C THR A 30 6.26 -11.69 0.47
N GLU A 31 7.18 -12.26 -0.30
CA GLU A 31 8.61 -11.99 -0.11
C GLU A 31 8.85 -10.49 -0.12
N LEU A 32 9.48 -9.99 0.94
CA LEU A 32 9.79 -8.57 1.06
C LEU A 32 11.08 -8.27 0.29
N ALA A 33 11.06 -7.20 -0.49
CA ALA A 33 12.27 -6.67 -1.10
C ALA A 33 13.07 -5.87 -0.06
N SER A 34 14.35 -6.22 0.09
CA SER A 34 15.29 -5.51 0.94
C SER A 34 15.67 -4.15 0.34
N ALA A 35 16.32 -3.29 1.14
CA ALA A 35 16.89 -2.03 0.67
C ALA A 35 17.69 -2.17 -0.64
N GLY A 36 17.42 -1.30 -1.61
CA GLY A 36 18.03 -1.26 -2.94
C GLY A 36 17.49 -2.28 -3.93
N GLN A 37 16.71 -3.28 -3.49
CA GLN A 37 16.09 -4.24 -4.39
C GLN A 37 14.91 -3.60 -5.15
N GLN A 38 14.61 -4.16 -6.32
CA GLN A 38 13.48 -3.75 -7.13
C GLN A 38 12.16 -4.16 -6.45
N CYS A 39 11.20 -3.24 -6.41
CA CYS A 39 9.86 -3.46 -5.84
C CYS A 39 8.75 -3.44 -6.89
N GLU A 40 8.99 -2.89 -8.07
CA GLU A 40 8.03 -2.82 -9.17
C GLU A 40 8.68 -3.27 -10.47
N TRP A 41 7.98 -4.14 -11.19
CA TRP A 41 8.20 -4.52 -12.59
C TRP A 41 6.90 -4.30 -13.37
N GLU A 42 6.95 -4.47 -14.69
CA GLU A 42 5.76 -4.34 -15.55
C GLU A 42 4.59 -5.27 -15.14
N ASN A 43 4.90 -6.49 -14.68
CA ASN A 43 3.90 -7.53 -14.39
C ASN A 43 3.93 -8.02 -12.94
N LYS A 44 4.69 -7.36 -12.07
CA LYS A 44 4.92 -7.81 -10.69
C LYS A 44 5.19 -6.61 -9.79
N ALA A 45 4.65 -6.66 -8.58
CA ALA A 45 5.03 -5.77 -7.49
C ALA A 45 5.31 -6.59 -6.23
N VAL A 46 6.32 -6.21 -5.47
CA VAL A 46 6.59 -6.77 -4.14
C VAL A 46 6.70 -5.64 -3.13
N LYS A 47 6.31 -5.94 -1.89
CA LYS A 47 6.38 -4.95 -0.83
C LYS A 47 7.82 -4.81 -0.36
N CYS A 48 8.26 -3.57 -0.16
CA CYS A 48 9.52 -3.30 0.51
C CYS A 48 9.49 -3.69 1.99
N ASP A 49 10.66 -3.98 2.55
CA ASP A 49 10.81 -4.18 3.99
C ASP A 49 10.27 -2.98 4.81
N SER A 50 10.13 -3.17 6.12
CA SER A 50 9.53 -2.14 6.98
C SER A 50 10.32 -0.82 7.07
N ALA A 51 11.62 -0.83 6.75
CA ALA A 51 12.49 0.35 6.81
C ALA A 51 12.53 1.14 5.50
N THR A 52 12.08 0.53 4.41
CA THR A 52 12.18 1.07 3.05
C THR A 52 10.81 1.30 2.40
N PHE A 53 10.81 2.11 1.37
CA PHE A 53 9.64 2.55 0.62
C PHE A 53 9.93 2.42 -0.87
N CYS A 54 8.96 1.91 -1.62
CA CYS A 54 9.12 1.71 -3.05
C CYS A 54 9.09 3.08 -3.75
N GLN A 55 10.20 3.54 -4.29
CA GLN A 55 10.25 4.78 -5.08
C GLN A 55 10.27 4.41 -6.56
N LYS A 56 9.24 4.82 -7.31
CA LYS A 56 9.09 4.51 -8.73
C LYS A 56 9.99 5.40 -9.59
N SER A 57 10.94 4.81 -10.30
CA SER A 57 11.78 5.51 -11.29
C SER A 57 11.01 5.83 -12.57
N ASP A 58 10.07 4.96 -12.95
CA ASP A 58 9.16 5.12 -14.08
C ASP A 58 7.82 4.40 -13.82
N LYS A 59 7.00 4.22 -14.86
CA LYS A 59 5.66 3.61 -14.73
C LYS A 59 5.71 2.14 -14.27
N HIS A 60 6.76 1.42 -14.62
CA HIS A 60 6.90 -0.03 -14.48
C HIS A 60 8.11 -0.44 -13.64
N THR A 61 8.93 0.51 -13.19
CA THR A 61 10.14 0.24 -12.42
C THR A 61 10.16 1.05 -11.13
N GLY A 62 10.57 0.41 -10.04
CA GLY A 62 10.74 1.06 -8.74
C GLY A 62 11.65 0.26 -7.83
N TYR A 63 12.30 0.96 -6.89
CA TYR A 63 13.28 0.37 -5.99
C TYR A 63 12.97 0.72 -4.53
N CYS A 64 13.31 -0.20 -3.61
CA CYS A 64 13.15 -0.01 -2.18
C CYS A 64 14.21 0.94 -1.63
N MET A 65 13.82 2.18 -1.40
CA MET A 65 14.68 3.25 -0.91
C MET A 65 14.32 3.64 0.52
N LYS A 66 15.16 4.42 1.19
CA LYS A 66 14.96 4.79 2.61
C LYS A 66 13.64 5.56 2.80
N LYS A 67 12.91 5.28 3.89
CA LYS A 67 11.74 6.09 4.31
C LYS A 67 12.09 7.47 4.88
N LYS A 68 13.33 7.61 5.38
CA LYS A 68 13.86 8.83 5.98
C LYS A 68 15.19 9.18 5.27
N PRO A 69 15.15 9.56 3.99
CA PRO A 69 16.36 9.87 3.23
C PRO A 69 17.05 11.14 3.78
N GLY A 70 18.36 11.06 4.01
CA GLY A 70 19.17 12.21 4.39
C GLY A 70 19.76 12.93 3.16
N LEU A 71 20.70 13.85 3.38
CA LEU A 71 21.38 14.57 2.29
C LEU A 71 21.99 13.59 1.27
N GLY A 72 21.63 13.75 0.00
CA GLY A 72 22.11 12.92 -1.11
C GLY A 72 21.40 11.57 -1.26
N ASP A 73 20.52 11.19 -0.33
CA ASP A 73 19.68 10.00 -0.50
C ASP A 73 18.53 10.27 -1.46
N GLN A 74 18.04 9.22 -2.12
CA GLN A 74 16.89 9.30 -3.01
C GLN A 74 15.60 9.52 -2.20
N CYS A 75 14.83 10.54 -2.59
CA CYS A 75 13.56 10.90 -1.97
C CYS A 75 12.36 10.74 -2.92
N GLY A 76 12.60 10.63 -4.23
CA GLY A 76 11.59 10.25 -5.20
C GLY A 76 12.24 9.72 -6.47
N GLY A 77 11.43 9.23 -7.41
CA GLY A 77 11.90 8.94 -8.77
C GLY A 77 11.78 10.18 -9.66
N LYS A 78 10.92 10.09 -10.68
CA LYS A 78 10.66 11.20 -11.63
C LYS A 78 9.90 12.40 -11.02
N GLY A 79 9.38 12.29 -9.80
CA GLY A 79 8.70 13.36 -9.08
C GLY A 79 9.35 13.62 -7.72
N VAL A 80 9.27 14.87 -7.25
CA VAL A 80 9.78 15.31 -5.94
C VAL A 80 8.72 15.27 -4.85
N ASP A 81 7.47 15.13 -5.27
CA ASP A 81 6.25 15.19 -4.50
C ASP A 81 5.21 14.24 -5.13
N GLY A 82 4.51 13.48 -4.31
CA GLY A 82 3.52 12.50 -4.75
C GLY A 82 3.56 11.17 -4.01
N PRO A 83 2.75 10.18 -4.43
CA PRO A 83 2.57 8.93 -3.70
C PRO A 83 3.81 8.03 -3.72
N TRP A 84 4.82 8.34 -4.53
CA TRP A 84 6.06 7.58 -4.66
C TRP A 84 7.30 8.38 -4.20
N ALA A 85 7.08 9.51 -3.54
CA ALA A 85 8.11 10.33 -2.92
C ALA A 85 7.96 10.30 -1.40
N VAL A 86 9.07 10.47 -0.69
CA VAL A 86 9.14 10.55 0.77
C VAL A 86 9.82 11.85 1.18
N PRO A 87 9.39 12.46 2.30
CA PRO A 87 10.01 13.70 2.78
C PRO A 87 11.46 13.46 3.18
N CYS A 88 12.31 14.44 2.89
CA CYS A 88 13.69 14.44 3.34
C CYS A 88 13.78 14.55 4.87
N ASN A 89 14.70 13.78 5.45
CA ASN A 89 14.96 13.78 6.88
C ASN A 89 15.93 14.92 7.23
N GLY A 90 15.39 16.13 7.38
CA GLY A 90 16.10 17.32 7.82
C GLY A 90 15.36 18.60 7.42
N ASP A 91 15.27 19.56 8.33
CA ASP A 91 14.49 20.79 8.14
C ASP A 91 15.03 21.69 7.03
N ASN A 92 16.32 21.57 6.72
CA ASN A 92 17.01 22.31 5.66
C ASN A 92 17.20 21.49 4.38
N LEU A 93 16.50 20.35 4.25
CA LEU A 93 16.58 19.49 3.06
C LEU A 93 15.27 19.52 2.28
N LYS A 94 15.39 19.59 0.96
CA LYS A 94 14.26 19.48 0.03
C LYS A 94 14.53 18.38 -0.98
N CYS A 95 13.47 17.70 -1.42
CA CYS A 95 13.56 16.73 -2.51
C CYS A 95 13.66 17.50 -3.83
N VAL A 96 14.70 17.24 -4.61
CA VAL A 96 14.95 17.94 -5.88
C VAL A 96 15.15 16.91 -6.99
N LEU A 97 14.55 17.18 -8.15
CA LEU A 97 14.71 16.35 -9.34
C LEU A 97 16.15 16.46 -9.82
N GLU A 98 16.87 15.34 -9.83
CA GLU A 98 18.26 15.28 -10.30
C GLU A 98 18.33 14.75 -11.73
N SER A 99 17.45 13.81 -12.08
CA SER A 99 17.35 13.23 -13.42
C SER A 99 15.91 12.85 -13.75
N GLY A 100 15.65 12.46 -15.00
CA GLY A 100 14.31 12.03 -15.43
C GLY A 100 13.74 10.81 -14.71
N THR A 101 14.53 10.13 -13.86
CA THR A 101 14.14 8.93 -13.12
C THR A 101 14.44 9.00 -11.62
N MET A 102 15.05 10.09 -11.15
CA MET A 102 15.57 10.16 -9.78
C MET A 102 15.52 11.59 -9.21
N SER A 103 15.06 11.67 -7.97
CA SER A 103 15.05 12.88 -7.15
C SER A 103 15.79 12.61 -5.84
N LYS A 104 16.64 13.54 -5.41
CA LYS A 104 17.45 13.41 -4.19
C LYS A 104 17.22 14.53 -3.22
N CYS A 105 17.46 14.24 -1.95
CA CYS A 105 17.50 15.25 -0.91
C CYS A 105 18.72 16.14 -1.08
N GLN A 106 18.47 17.44 -1.25
CA GLN A 106 19.49 18.46 -1.37
C GLN A 106 19.23 19.56 -0.35
N LYS A 107 20.25 20.38 -0.06
CA LYS A 107 20.06 21.55 0.79
C LYS A 107 19.05 22.49 0.15
N SER A 108 18.11 23.00 0.95
CA SER A 108 17.31 24.13 0.51
C SER A 108 18.24 25.35 0.41
N SER A 109 18.44 25.87 -0.80
CA SER A 109 18.93 27.24 -0.95
C SER A 109 17.89 28.16 -0.33
N GLU A 110 18.26 28.90 0.71
CA GLU A 110 17.55 30.10 1.18
C GLU A 110 17.43 31.14 0.06
#